data_AF-A0A530L6T1-F1
#
_entry.id   AF-A0A530L6T1-F1
#
_cell.length_a   1.000
_cell.length_b   1.000
_cell.length_c   1.000
_cell.angle_alpha   90.00
_cell.angle_beta   90.00
_cell.angle_gamma   90.00
#
_symmetry.space_group_name_H-M   'P 1'
#
loop_
_entity.id
_entity.type
_entity.pdbx_description
1 polymer ?
#
loop_
_entity_poly.entity_id
_entity_poly.type
_entity_poly.pdbx_seq_one_letter_code
_entity_poly.pdbx_strand_id
1 'polypeptide(L)' 'EKETGKGDERSRVAAVFLNRLAKGMRLQSDPTIIYGLFGGKGKPIDRPIYQSDIQKTTPYNTYLINGLPPTP' A
#
# COMPACT_ATOMS: atom_id res chain seq x y z
N GLU A 1 -16.04 6.98 -2.37
CA GLU A 1 -15.37 7.86 -1.41
C GLU A 1 -15.78 7.48 0.00
N LYS A 2 -14.88 6.85 0.77
CA LYS A 2 -15.12 6.56 2.19
C LYS A 2 -13.89 7.00 2.98
N GLU A 3 -14.16 7.86 3.95
CA GLU A 3 -13.29 8.29 5.05
C GLU A 3 -12.20 9.30 4.68
N THR A 4 -12.62 10.56 4.61
CA THR A 4 -12.16 11.68 5.48
C THR A 4 -10.93 11.44 6.38
N GLY A 5 -9.80 11.02 5.82
CA GLY A 5 -8.50 11.13 6.48
C GLY A 5 -7.93 12.52 6.23
N LYS A 6 -8.04 13.41 7.22
CA LYS A 6 -7.40 14.73 7.38
C LYS A 6 -6.35 15.04 6.29
N GLY A 7 -6.60 16.05 5.47
CA GLY A 7 -5.71 16.43 4.35
C GLY A 7 -4.23 16.61 4.73
N ASP A 8 -3.96 16.96 5.99
CA ASP A 8 -2.60 17.12 6.54
C ASP A 8 -1.83 15.78 6.67
N GLU A 9 -2.52 14.69 7.04
CA GLU A 9 -1.90 13.37 7.19
C GLU A 9 -1.54 12.76 5.83
N ARG A 10 -2.34 13.03 4.78
CA ARG A 10 -2.06 12.56 3.41
C ARG A 10 -0.75 13.11 2.88
N SER A 11 -0.49 14.40 3.12
CA SER A 11 0.76 15.06 2.69
C SER A 11 1.98 14.46 3.39
N ARG A 12 1.89 14.16 4.70
CA ARG A 12 2.96 13.49 5.45
C ARG A 12 3.19 12.05 4.98
N VAL A 13 2.11 11.31 4.75
CA VAL A 13 2.18 9.94 4.21
C VAL A 13 2.81 9.93 2.81
N ALA A 14 2.43 10.86 1.94
CA ALA A 14 3.04 11.04 0.63
C ALA A 14 4.55 11.36 0.72
N ALA A 15 4.95 12.24 1.66
CA ALA A 15 6.35 12.57 1.88
C ALA A 15 7.19 11.35 2.29
N VAL A 16 6.64 10.44 3.12
CA VAL A 16 7.33 9.19 3.49
C VAL A 16 7.54 8.29 2.26
N PHE A 17 6.53 8.17 1.39
CA PHE A 17 6.65 7.38 0.16
C PHE A 17 7.72 7.95 -0.77
N LEU A 18 7.69 9.27 -1.02
CA LEU A 18 8.67 9.96 -1.85
C LEU A 18 10.09 9.80 -1.31
N ASN A 19 10.28 9.93 0.01
CA ASN A 19 11.58 9.74 0.64
C ASN A 19 12.10 8.31 0.54
N ARG A 20 11.23 7.31 0.65
CA ARG A 20 11.61 5.90 0.47
C ARG A 20 11.97 5.61 -0.99
N LEU A 21 11.19 6.13 -1.94
CA LEU A 21 11.47 6.04 -3.37
C LEU A 21 12.81 6.66 -3.74
N ALA A 22 13.09 7.87 -3.27
CA ALA A 22 14.36 8.56 -3.51
C ALA A 22 15.57 7.77 -2.98
N LYS A 23 15.36 6.96 -1.94
CA LYS A 23 16.39 6.08 -1.33
C LYS A 23 16.40 4.66 -1.91
N GLY A 24 15.58 4.36 -2.92
CA GLY A 24 15.43 3.00 -3.47
C GLY A 24 14.89 1.98 -2.47
N MET A 25 14.23 2.43 -1.39
CA MET A 25 13.67 1.58 -0.36
C MET A 25 12.29 1.05 -0.76
N ARG A 26 11.95 -0.14 -0.27
CA ARG A 26 10.59 -0.69 -0.37
C ARG A 26 9.60 0.20 0.37
N LEU A 27 8.41 0.37 -0.19
CA LEU A 27 7.40 1.24 0.43
C LEU A 27 6.71 0.57 1.63
N GLN A 28 6.59 -0.77 1.61
CA GLN A 28 6.04 -1.58 2.71
C GLN A 28 4.72 -1.01 3.24
N SER A 29 3.74 -0.92 2.34
CA SER A 29 2.49 -0.19 2.57
C SER A 29 1.27 -1.11 2.55
N ASP A 30 0.56 -1.20 3.66
CA ASP A 30 -0.67 -2.00 3.79
C ASP A 30 -1.78 -1.66 2.77
N PRO A 31 -2.04 -0.38 2.42
CA PRO A 31 -2.99 -0.05 1.35
C PRO A 31 -2.67 -0.73 0.00
N THR A 32 -1.38 -0.85 -0.33
CA THR A 32 -0.95 -1.41 -1.63
C THR A 32 -1.16 -2.91 -1.71
N ILE A 33 -0.97 -3.64 -0.59
CA ILE A 33 -1.24 -5.07 -0.56
C ILE A 33 -2.74 -5.36 -0.57
N ILE A 34 -3.53 -4.54 0.11
CA ILE A 34 -4.99 -4.63 0.07
C ILE A 34 -5.48 -4.44 -1.37
N TYR A 35 -4.95 -3.44 -2.08
CA TYR A 35 -5.27 -3.24 -3.49
C TYR A 35 -4.83 -4.43 -4.37
N GLY A 36 -3.64 -4.99 -4.14
CA GLY A 36 -3.19 -6.18 -4.85
C GLY A 36 -4.00 -7.46 -4.60
N LEU A 37 -4.58 -7.60 -3.40
CA LEU A 37 -5.33 -8.79 -2.98
C LEU A 37 -6.82 -8.70 -3.30
N PHE A 38 -7.41 -7.52 -3.17
CA PHE A 38 -8.86 -7.31 -3.27
C PHE A 38 -9.26 -6.36 -4.41
N GLY A 39 -8.28 -5.76 -5.10
CA GLY A 39 -8.49 -4.74 -6.12
C GLY A 39 -8.97 -3.41 -5.52
N GLY A 40 -9.37 -2.49 -6.41
CA GLY A 40 -9.96 -1.19 -6.03
C GLY A 40 -11.27 -1.27 -5.25
N LYS A 41 -11.80 -2.48 -4.99
CA LYS A 41 -12.97 -2.71 -4.15
C LYS A 41 -12.65 -2.63 -2.65
N GLY A 42 -11.37 -2.69 -2.27
CA GLY A 42 -10.92 -2.60 -0.88
C GLY A 42 -11.07 -3.91 -0.07
N LYS A 43 -10.49 -3.94 1.13
CA LYS A 43 -10.50 -5.10 2.03
C LYS A 43 -11.91 -5.29 2.63
N PRO A 44 -12.47 -6.51 2.67
CA PRO A 44 -13.63 -6.83 3.49
C PRO A 44 -13.36 -6.52 4.97
N ILE A 45 -14.33 -5.94 5.68
CA ILE A 45 -14.13 -5.48 7.05
C ILE A 45 -13.77 -6.64 7.99
N ASP A 46 -14.37 -7.81 7.76
CA ASP A 46 -14.21 -9.02 8.58
C ASP A 46 -13.04 -9.93 8.20
N ARG A 47 -12.20 -9.56 7.21
CA ARG A 47 -11.05 -10.39 6.82
C ARG A 47 -9.73 -9.76 7.30
N PRO A 48 -9.00 -10.34 8.28
CA PRO A 48 -7.67 -9.85 8.64
C PRO A 48 -6.65 -10.10 7.51
N ILE A 49 -5.55 -9.34 7.52
CA ILE A 49 -4.41 -9.59 6.64
C ILE A 49 -3.53 -10.65 7.30
N TYR A 50 -3.27 -11.73 6.57
CA TYR A 50 -2.42 -12.82 7.08
C TYR A 50 -0.96 -12.65 6.64
N GLN A 51 -0.04 -13.29 7.34
CA GLN A 51 1.37 -13.33 6.94
C GLN A 51 1.56 -13.97 5.56
N SER A 52 0.69 -14.89 5.16
CA SER A 52 0.66 -15.48 3.81
C SER A 52 0.25 -14.47 2.74
N ASP A 53 -0.64 -13.54 3.07
CA ASP A 53 -1.03 -12.44 2.19
C ASP A 53 0.16 -11.49 1.98
N ILE A 54 0.92 -11.17 3.04
CA ILE A 54 2.14 -10.35 2.99
C ILE A 54 3.23 -10.95 2.09
N GLN A 55 3.36 -12.27 2.10
CA GLN A 55 4.33 -12.99 1.29
C GLN A 55 3.86 -13.28 -0.15
N LYS A 56 2.62 -12.95 -0.50
CA LYS A 56 2.08 -13.24 -1.82
C LYS A 56 2.66 -12.29 -2.86
N THR A 57 3.30 -12.85 -3.89
CA THR A 57 3.84 -12.08 -5.00
C THR A 57 2.70 -11.49 -5.83
N THR A 58 2.53 -10.17 -5.75
CA THR A 58 1.65 -9.41 -6.63
C THR A 58 2.38 -8.16 -7.12
N PRO A 59 2.04 -7.61 -8.29
CA PRO A 59 2.68 -6.40 -8.80
C PRO A 59 2.34 -5.16 -7.96
N TYR A 60 1.45 -5.26 -6.97
CA TYR A 60 1.09 -4.19 -6.04
C TYR A 60 1.69 -4.39 -4.65
N ASN A 61 2.32 -5.54 -4.37
CA ASN A 61 2.86 -5.84 -3.05
C ASN A 61 4.19 -5.13 -2.83
N THR A 62 4.12 -3.90 -2.30
CA THR A 62 5.31 -3.09 -1.96
C THR A 62 6.13 -3.61 -0.77
N TYR A 63 5.74 -4.74 -0.17
CA TYR A 63 6.62 -5.51 0.71
C TYR A 63 7.64 -6.35 -0.06
N LEU A 64 7.33 -6.71 -1.31
CA LEU A 64 8.16 -7.57 -2.16
C LEU A 64 8.80 -6.80 -3.31
N ILE A 65 8.07 -5.87 -3.92
CA ILE A 65 8.59 -5.04 -5.01
C ILE A 65 9.31 -3.80 -4.48
N ASN A 66 10.34 -3.37 -5.20
CA ASN A 66 10.99 -2.09 -4.97
C ASN A 66 10.31 -1.03 -5.82
N GLY A 67 10.05 0.15 -5.25
CA GLY A 67 9.45 1.27 -5.98
C GLY A 67 7.92 1.31 -5.92
N LEU A 68 7.32 2.03 -6.88
CA LEU A 68 5.89 2.25 -6.97
C LEU A 68 5.18 1.03 -7.59
N PRO A 69 3.95 0.71 -7.14
CA PRO A 69 3.08 -0.21 -7.85
C PRO A 69 2.72 0.35 -9.25
N PRO A 70 2.31 -0.51 -10.21
CA PRO A 70 2.10 -0.12 -11.60
C PRO A 70 0.91 0.82 -11.83
N THR A 71 -0.02 0.95 -10.87
CA THR A 71 -1.08 1.96 -10.91
C THR A 71 -1.18 2.74 -9.59
N PRO A 72 -1.51 4.04 -9.64
CA PRO A 72 -1.81 4.86 -8.47
C PRO A 72 -3.10 4.46 -7.76
#